data_AF-A0A9E0EN55-F1
#
_entry.id   AF-A0A9E0EN55-F1
#
_cell.length_a   1.000
_cell.length_b   1.000
_cell.length_c   1.000
_cell.angle_alpha   90.00
_cell.angle_beta   90.00
_cell.angle_gamma   90.00
#
_symmetry.space_group_name_H-M   'P 1'
#
loop_
_entity.id
_entity.type
_entity.pdbx_description
1 polymer ?
#
loop_
_entity_poly.entity_id
_entity_poly.type
_entity_poly.pdbx_seq_one_letter_code
_entity_poly.pdbx_strand_id
1 'polypeptide(L)'
;MNLNELRPAEGSKKNRKRIGRGHGTGWGKTAGKGHNGQKQRSGSYVSPIFEGGQMPIVRRVPKRGFSNSAFKKDIIVLTLSNIVENFNDGDVVSLETLVENGIVKNPKFITKYSDEKLRTVKGRKAVKEYLEENTESYVKEKDYKSLLKIVGAAEVSQKLTVKAHKISKTAKELIEKAGGTVEVLNIKSYSNVAGNNKKEEENK
;
A
#
# COMPACT_ATOMS: atom_id res chain seq x y z
N MET A 1 -0.40 42.77 0.27
CA MET A 1 -1.05 42.51 1.57
C MET A 1 -0.20 43.13 2.65
N ASN A 2 -0.78 43.97 3.49
CA ASN A 2 -0.08 44.56 4.62
C ASN A 2 -0.08 43.59 5.82
N LEU A 3 0.96 43.64 6.66
CA LEU A 3 1.10 42.71 7.79
C LEU A 3 -0.05 42.81 8.82
N ASN A 4 -0.63 44.00 8.97
CA ASN A 4 -1.76 44.31 9.86
C ASN A 4 -3.10 43.71 9.41
N GLU A 5 -3.23 43.32 8.14
CA GLU A 5 -4.45 42.76 7.56
C GLU A 5 -4.46 41.22 7.59
N LEU A 6 -3.31 40.58 7.87
CA LEU A 6 -3.19 39.13 7.92
C LEU A 6 -3.92 38.57 9.14
N ARG A 7 -5.00 37.82 8.88
CA ARG A 7 -5.74 37.06 9.89
C ARG A 7 -5.95 35.63 9.38
N PRO A 8 -5.97 34.62 10.27
CA PRO A 8 -6.32 33.26 9.85
C PRO A 8 -7.78 33.22 9.41
N ALA A 9 -8.12 32.27 8.53
CA ALA A 9 -9.50 31.99 8.17
C ALA A 9 -10.35 31.74 9.43
N GLU A 10 -11.58 32.22 9.42
CA GLU A 10 -12.48 32.09 10.55
C GLU A 10 -12.67 30.61 10.93
N GLY A 11 -12.59 30.31 12.22
CA GLY A 11 -12.69 28.93 12.73
C GLY A 11 -11.43 28.06 12.58
N SER A 12 -10.41 28.49 11.81
CA SER A 12 -9.15 27.75 11.65
C SER A 12 -8.38 27.60 12.97
N LYS A 13 -8.38 28.65 13.80
CA LYS A 13 -7.75 28.62 15.13
C LYS A 13 -8.80 28.82 16.21
N LYS A 14 -8.84 27.88 17.17
CA LYS A 14 -9.67 27.98 18.38
C LYS A 14 -8.78 28.21 19.59
N ASN A 15 -9.18 29.15 20.45
CA ASN A 15 -8.46 29.41 21.69
C ASN A 15 -8.55 28.21 22.64
N ARG A 16 -7.42 27.77 23.19
CA ARG A 16 -7.38 26.72 24.21
C ARG A 16 -8.09 27.19 25.49
N LYS A 17 -8.95 26.34 26.05
CA LYS A 17 -9.52 26.57 27.39
C LYS A 17 -8.41 26.50 28.44
N ARG A 18 -8.20 27.59 29.18
CA ARG A 18 -7.28 27.63 30.33
C ARG A 18 -8.04 27.16 31.56
N ILE A 19 -7.74 25.93 31.99
CA ILE A 19 -8.44 25.27 33.09
C ILE A 19 -7.92 25.80 34.46
N GLY A 20 -8.76 25.79 35.50
CA GLY A 20 -8.37 26.22 36.85
C GLY A 20 -8.23 27.74 37.00
N ARG A 21 -9.11 28.52 36.35
CA ARG A 21 -9.10 29.99 36.35
C ARG A 21 -10.43 30.57 36.84
N GLY A 22 -10.86 30.17 38.03
CA GLY A 22 -12.09 30.67 38.65
C GLY A 22 -13.37 30.03 38.14
N HIS A 23 -14.46 30.16 38.92
CA HIS A 23 -15.73 29.46 38.67
C HIS A 23 -16.45 29.91 37.39
N GLY A 24 -16.39 31.21 37.03
CA GLY A 24 -17.05 31.75 35.83
C GLY A 24 -16.56 31.15 34.50
N THR A 25 -15.41 30.45 34.50
CA THR A 25 -14.89 29.75 33.31
C THR A 25 -15.55 28.38 33.07
N GLY A 26 -16.37 27.88 34.00
CA GLY A 26 -16.97 26.54 33.97
C GLY A 26 -16.01 25.39 34.34
N TRP A 27 -14.69 25.62 34.33
CA TRP A 27 -13.65 24.61 34.61
C TRP A 27 -12.73 25.04 35.76
N GLY A 28 -13.27 25.82 36.70
CA GLY A 28 -12.52 26.44 37.80
C GLY A 28 -12.13 25.46 38.91
N LYS A 29 -13.11 25.04 39.72
CA LYS A 29 -12.84 24.38 41.01
C LYS A 29 -12.15 23.02 40.91
N THR A 30 -12.62 22.16 40.02
CA THR A 30 -12.16 20.76 39.89
C THR A 30 -11.52 20.48 38.55
N ALA A 31 -11.34 21.51 37.70
CA ALA A 31 -10.79 21.33 36.36
C ALA A 31 -11.57 20.31 35.50
N GLY A 32 -12.83 20.03 35.83
CA GLY A 32 -13.66 18.99 35.20
C GLY A 32 -13.29 17.55 35.56
N LYS A 33 -12.43 17.35 36.57
CA LYS A 33 -11.99 16.02 37.02
C LYS A 33 -12.88 15.39 38.10
N GLY A 34 -13.83 16.14 38.65
CA GLY A 34 -14.71 15.69 39.73
C GLY A 34 -14.06 15.73 41.12
N HIS A 35 -14.61 14.94 42.05
CA HIS A 35 -14.14 14.79 43.43
C HIS A 35 -13.03 13.74 43.57
N ASN A 36 -12.57 13.52 44.81
CA ASN A 36 -11.43 12.68 45.17
C ASN A 36 -11.53 11.24 44.62
N GLY A 37 -10.75 10.96 43.58
CA GLY A 37 -10.60 9.63 43.00
C GLY A 37 -9.24 9.45 42.33
N GLN A 38 -8.90 8.21 41.97
CA GLN A 38 -7.61 7.88 41.36
C GLN A 38 -7.31 8.75 40.13
N LYS A 39 -8.27 8.88 39.20
CA LYS A 39 -8.15 9.66 37.95
C LYS A 39 -8.01 11.18 38.15
N GLN A 40 -8.27 11.70 39.35
CA GLN A 40 -8.06 13.12 39.66
C GLN A 40 -6.59 13.42 40.00
N ARG A 41 -5.83 12.43 40.50
CA ARG A 41 -4.45 12.60 40.98
C ARG A 41 -3.49 12.91 39.83
N SER A 42 -2.42 13.65 40.14
CA SER A 42 -1.35 13.92 39.18
C SER A 42 -0.66 12.62 38.77
N GLY A 43 -0.33 12.46 37.49
CA GLY A 43 0.32 11.25 36.97
C GLY A 43 -0.56 10.00 36.94
N SER A 44 -1.85 10.11 37.27
CA SER A 44 -2.74 8.95 37.20
C SER A 44 -2.98 8.52 35.75
N TYR A 45 -2.61 7.29 35.44
CA TYR A 45 -2.94 6.61 34.20
C TYR A 45 -3.51 5.23 34.53
N VAL A 46 -4.70 4.96 34.00
CA VAL A 46 -5.29 3.62 34.02
C VAL A 46 -5.40 3.21 32.56
N SER A 47 -4.76 2.10 32.20
CA SER A 47 -4.82 1.58 30.83
C SER A 47 -6.28 1.36 30.42
N PRO A 48 -6.69 1.74 29.20
CA PRO A 48 -8.04 1.43 28.69
C PRO A 48 -8.38 -0.07 28.69
N ILE A 49 -7.38 -0.94 28.76
CA ILE A 49 -7.52 -2.41 28.78
C ILE A 49 -7.76 -2.93 30.22
N PHE A 50 -7.52 -2.10 31.25
CA PHE A 50 -7.68 -2.51 32.64
C PHE A 50 -9.14 -2.40 33.10
N GLU A 51 -9.69 -3.53 33.58
CA GLU A 51 -11.10 -3.66 34.00
C GLU A 51 -11.23 -3.82 35.53
N GLY A 52 -10.45 -3.08 36.32
CA GLY A 52 -10.64 -3.03 37.79
C GLY A 52 -10.22 -4.28 38.56
N GLY A 53 -9.31 -5.10 38.00
CA GLY A 53 -8.88 -6.37 38.58
C GLY A 53 -9.56 -7.59 37.96
N GLN A 54 -10.63 -7.37 37.18
CA GLN A 54 -11.16 -8.40 36.29
C GLN A 54 -10.13 -8.73 35.21
N MET A 55 -10.01 -10.02 34.82
CA MET A 55 -9.13 -10.42 33.72
C MET A 55 -9.52 -9.66 32.45
N PRO A 56 -8.64 -8.90 31.79
CA PRO A 56 -9.02 -8.09 30.63
C PRO A 56 -9.66 -8.89 29.49
N ILE A 57 -10.57 -8.27 28.73
CA ILE A 57 -11.24 -8.92 27.59
C ILE A 57 -10.27 -9.54 26.59
N VAL A 58 -9.13 -8.89 26.33
CA VAL A 58 -8.08 -9.38 25.43
C VAL A 58 -7.42 -10.69 25.90
N ARG A 59 -7.58 -11.05 27.18
CA ARG A 59 -7.14 -12.34 27.74
C ARG A 59 -8.28 -13.36 27.87
N ARG A 60 -9.54 -12.91 27.96
CA ARG A 60 -10.73 -13.80 27.98
C ARG A 60 -11.04 -14.38 26.61
N VAL A 61 -10.86 -13.59 25.55
CA VAL A 61 -11.18 -14.03 24.18
C VAL A 61 -10.06 -14.94 23.68
N PRO A 62 -10.38 -16.16 23.18
CA PRO A 62 -9.36 -17.04 22.64
C PRO A 62 -8.73 -16.43 21.39
N LYS A 63 -7.42 -16.61 21.21
CA LYS A 63 -6.73 -16.21 19.98
C LYS A 63 -7.28 -17.03 18.82
N ARG A 64 -7.70 -16.37 17.73
CA ARG A 64 -8.26 -17.03 16.55
C ARG A 64 -7.29 -17.01 15.38
N GLY A 65 -6.85 -18.20 14.97
CA GLY A 65 -6.01 -18.43 13.79
C GLY A 65 -4.57 -17.91 13.90
N PHE A 66 -3.79 -18.13 12.84
CA PHE A 66 -2.44 -17.61 12.68
C PHE A 66 -2.46 -16.38 11.76
N SER A 67 -1.58 -15.39 12.01
CA SER A 67 -1.50 -14.19 11.18
C SER A 67 -0.69 -14.44 9.91
N ASN A 68 -1.27 -14.24 8.73
CA ASN A 68 -0.56 -14.29 7.44
C ASN A 68 0.09 -12.94 7.05
N SER A 69 0.35 -12.05 8.02
CA SER A 69 0.80 -10.67 7.72
C SER A 69 2.17 -10.62 7.05
N ALA A 70 3.10 -11.48 7.47
CA ALA A 70 4.47 -11.50 6.94
C ALA A 70 4.56 -12.07 5.51
N PHE A 71 3.67 -13.01 5.17
CA PHE A 71 3.66 -13.67 3.86
C PHE A 71 2.58 -13.15 2.92
N LYS A 72 1.86 -12.08 3.32
CA LYS A 72 0.84 -11.44 2.50
C LYS A 72 1.48 -10.93 1.21
N LYS A 73 0.96 -11.40 0.07
CA LYS A 73 1.32 -10.85 -1.24
C LYS A 73 0.72 -9.46 -1.38
N ASP A 74 1.54 -8.54 -1.89
CA ASP A 74 1.08 -7.20 -2.21
C ASP A 74 0.30 -7.24 -3.53
N ILE A 75 -1.01 -7.03 -3.46
CA ILE A 75 -1.92 -7.12 -4.60
C ILE A 75 -2.72 -5.82 -4.67
N ILE A 76 -2.60 -5.14 -5.78
CA ILE A 76 -3.40 -3.97 -6.13
C ILE A 76 -4.64 -4.48 -6.85
N VAL A 77 -5.80 -4.20 -6.26
CA VAL A 77 -7.09 -4.64 -6.79
C VAL A 77 -7.75 -3.44 -7.46
N LEU A 78 -8.03 -3.56 -8.76
CA LEU A 78 -8.76 -2.55 -9.52
C LEU A 78 -10.08 -3.11 -10.03
N THR A 79 -11.08 -2.23 -10.06
CA THR A 79 -12.40 -2.54 -10.60
C THR A 79 -12.47 -2.20 -12.09
N LEU A 80 -13.29 -2.93 -12.85
CA LEU A 80 -13.51 -2.63 -14.26
C LEU A 80 -14.07 -1.22 -14.50
N SER A 81 -14.95 -0.72 -13.64
CA SER A 81 -15.48 0.65 -13.76
C SER A 81 -14.38 1.70 -13.72
N ASN A 82 -13.41 1.55 -12.82
CA ASN A 82 -12.26 2.47 -12.77
C ASN A 82 -11.36 2.36 -14.01
N ILE A 83 -11.35 1.23 -14.70
CA ILE A 83 -10.58 1.08 -15.93
C ILE A 83 -11.32 1.78 -17.08
N VAL A 84 -12.62 1.52 -17.25
CA VAL A 84 -13.44 2.11 -18.33
C VAL A 84 -13.48 3.64 -18.27
N GLU A 85 -13.52 4.22 -17.07
CA GLU A 85 -13.54 5.69 -16.90
C GLU A 85 -12.24 6.38 -17.30
N ASN A 86 -11.10 5.67 -17.27
CA ASN A 86 -9.78 6.28 -17.39
C ASN A 86 -8.98 5.84 -18.63
N PHE A 87 -9.50 4.88 -19.40
CA PHE A 87 -8.86 4.35 -20.60
C PHE A 87 -9.79 4.50 -21.81
N ASN A 88 -9.21 4.63 -23.00
CA ASN A 88 -9.92 4.71 -24.26
C ASN A 88 -9.90 3.36 -25.00
N ASP A 89 -10.62 3.31 -26.12
CA ASP A 89 -10.66 2.13 -27.00
C ASP A 89 -9.26 1.84 -27.58
N GLY A 90 -8.79 0.59 -27.43
CA GLY A 90 -7.48 0.15 -27.88
C GLY A 90 -6.34 0.28 -26.87
N ASP A 91 -6.57 0.92 -25.71
CA ASP A 91 -5.50 1.16 -24.74
C ASP A 91 -5.00 -0.11 -24.03
N VAL A 92 -3.72 -0.07 -23.66
CA VAL A 92 -3.06 -1.15 -22.89
C VAL A 92 -3.13 -0.84 -21.40
N VAL A 93 -3.84 -1.70 -20.67
CA VAL A 93 -3.95 -1.64 -19.21
C VAL A 93 -2.87 -2.53 -18.61
N SER A 94 -1.75 -1.92 -18.21
CA SER A 94 -0.66 -2.56 -17.47
C SER A 94 -0.42 -1.81 -16.16
N LEU A 95 0.37 -2.40 -15.26
CA LEU A 95 0.70 -1.70 -14.00
C LEU A 95 1.51 -0.42 -14.26
N GLU A 96 2.33 -0.38 -15.32
CA GLU A 96 3.08 0.80 -15.72
C GLU A 96 2.15 1.93 -16.16
N THR A 97 1.23 1.65 -17.10
CA THR A 97 0.29 2.66 -17.62
C THR A 97 -0.65 3.16 -16.53
N LEU A 98 -1.04 2.30 -15.58
CA LEU A 98 -1.84 2.69 -14.41
C LEU A 98 -1.11 3.64 -13.46
N VAL A 99 0.21 3.53 -13.35
CA VAL A 99 1.03 4.41 -12.50
C VAL A 99 1.28 5.75 -13.20
N GLU A 100 1.56 5.71 -14.50
CA GLU A 100 1.74 6.90 -15.34
C GLU A 100 0.47 7.77 -15.36
N ASN A 101 -0.70 7.15 -15.51
CA ASN A 101 -1.99 7.83 -15.45
C ASN A 101 -2.39 8.25 -14.03
N GLY A 102 -1.57 7.95 -13.01
CA GLY A 102 -1.80 8.37 -11.62
C GLY A 102 -2.95 7.62 -10.90
N ILE A 103 -3.50 6.59 -11.53
CA ILE A 103 -4.57 5.74 -10.98
C ILE A 103 -4.00 4.92 -9.82
N VAL A 104 -2.79 4.40 -9.98
CA VAL A 104 -2.05 3.67 -8.95
C VAL A 104 -0.90 4.53 -8.44
N LYS A 105 -1.04 5.06 -7.22
CA LYS A 105 -0.07 6.03 -6.67
C LYS A 105 1.14 5.37 -5.99
N ASN A 106 0.91 4.31 -5.22
CA ASN A 106 1.95 3.73 -4.35
C ASN A 106 2.13 2.22 -4.58
N PRO A 107 2.60 1.78 -5.77
CA PRO A 107 3.01 0.41 -5.97
C PRO A 107 4.34 0.14 -5.25
N LYS A 108 4.53 -1.08 -4.76
CA LYS A 108 5.82 -1.57 -4.28
C LYS A 108 6.68 -1.92 -5.49
N PHE A 109 7.85 -1.30 -5.59
CA PHE A 109 8.83 -1.57 -6.65
C PHE A 109 10.22 -1.77 -6.08
N ILE A 110 11.09 -2.35 -6.90
CA ILE A 110 12.53 -2.44 -6.67
C ILE A 110 13.21 -1.67 -7.80
N THR A 111 14.21 -0.85 -7.49
CA THR A 111 15.01 -0.20 -8.52
C THR A 111 16.06 -1.16 -9.06
N LYS A 112 16.11 -1.37 -10.37
CA LYS A 112 17.13 -2.17 -11.05
C LYS A 112 17.86 -1.33 -12.08
N TYR A 113 19.12 -1.66 -12.35
CA TYR A 113 19.82 -1.12 -13.52
C TYR A 113 19.19 -1.68 -14.79
N SER A 114 19.11 -0.90 -15.87
CA SER A 114 18.61 -1.38 -17.17
C SER A 114 19.49 -2.51 -17.69
N ASP A 115 20.81 -2.34 -17.61
CA ASP A 115 21.81 -3.29 -18.12
C ASP A 115 21.94 -4.56 -17.25
N GLU A 116 21.93 -5.74 -17.90
CA GLU A 116 22.04 -7.05 -17.26
C GLU A 116 23.43 -7.30 -16.66
N LYS A 117 24.48 -6.75 -17.27
CA LYS A 117 25.85 -6.88 -16.74
C LYS A 117 25.97 -6.18 -15.38
N LEU A 118 25.47 -4.95 -15.26
CA LEU A 118 25.44 -4.22 -13.98
C LEU A 118 24.59 -4.89 -12.89
N ARG A 119 23.61 -5.72 -13.25
CA ARG A 119 22.81 -6.49 -12.28
C ARG A 119 23.59 -7.65 -11.67
N THR A 120 24.56 -8.20 -12.39
CA THR A 120 25.28 -9.44 -12.02
C THR A 120 26.69 -9.19 -11.49
N VAL A 121 27.36 -8.14 -11.98
CA VAL A 121 28.71 -7.76 -11.55
C VAL A 121 28.71 -7.45 -10.04
N LYS A 122 29.59 -8.15 -9.32
CA LYS A 122 29.79 -7.96 -7.89
C LYS A 122 31.09 -7.20 -7.65
N GLY A 123 31.08 -6.29 -6.68
CA GLY A 123 32.25 -5.54 -6.27
C GLY A 123 32.27 -4.12 -6.84
N ARG A 124 32.50 -3.16 -5.95
CA ARG A 124 32.39 -1.73 -6.25
C ARG A 124 33.35 -1.26 -7.35
N LYS A 125 34.54 -1.86 -7.45
CA LYS A 125 35.57 -1.52 -8.44
C LYS A 125 35.14 -1.92 -9.86
N ALA A 126 34.73 -3.18 -10.05
CA ALA A 126 34.26 -3.68 -11.34
C ALA A 126 32.99 -2.98 -11.82
N VAL A 127 32.07 -2.66 -10.91
CA VAL A 127 30.88 -1.85 -11.25
C VAL A 127 31.29 -0.44 -11.71
N LYS A 128 32.27 0.18 -11.03
CA LYS A 128 32.73 1.53 -11.37
C LYS A 128 33.44 1.57 -12.74
N GLU A 129 34.31 0.60 -13.00
CA GLU A 129 35.03 0.44 -14.27
C GLU A 129 34.04 0.28 -15.45
N TYR A 130 33.04 -0.59 -15.31
CA TYR A 130 31.98 -0.75 -16.31
C TYR A 130 31.18 0.54 -16.55
N LEU A 131 30.89 1.30 -15.49
CA LEU A 131 30.16 2.57 -15.61
C LEU A 131 30.97 3.68 -16.28
N GLU A 132 32.29 3.68 -16.09
CA GLU A 132 33.20 4.62 -16.73
C GLU A 132 33.33 4.33 -18.24
N GLU A 133 33.32 3.05 -18.64
CA GLU A 133 33.33 2.62 -20.04
C GLU A 133 31.96 2.81 -20.73
N ASN A 134 30.86 2.68 -19.98
CA ASN A 134 29.50 2.69 -20.51
C ASN A 134 28.62 3.73 -19.77
N THR A 135 28.94 5.01 -19.92
CA THR A 135 28.24 6.11 -19.24
C THR A 135 26.73 6.19 -19.53
N GLU A 136 26.28 5.74 -20.72
CA GLU A 136 24.86 5.67 -21.10
C GLU A 136 24.10 4.51 -20.42
N SER A 137 24.79 3.55 -19.81
CA SER A 137 24.19 2.34 -19.23
C SER A 137 23.54 2.54 -17.84
N TYR A 138 23.69 3.71 -17.23
CA TYR A 138 23.22 3.98 -15.86
C TYR A 138 21.79 4.51 -15.79
N VAL A 139 20.82 3.78 -16.33
CA VAL A 139 19.39 4.08 -16.12
C VAL A 139 18.83 3.15 -15.04
N LYS A 140 18.24 3.73 -13.98
CA LYS A 140 17.53 2.97 -12.94
C LYS A 140 16.06 2.86 -13.28
N GLU A 141 15.63 1.67 -13.65
CA GLU A 141 14.24 1.34 -13.93
C GLU A 141 13.52 0.85 -12.67
N LYS A 142 12.22 1.14 -12.59
CA LYS A 142 11.36 0.62 -11.53
C LYS A 142 10.80 -0.72 -11.97
N ASP A 143 11.25 -1.80 -11.33
CA ASP A 143 10.65 -3.13 -11.47
C ASP A 143 9.55 -3.28 -10.42
N TYR A 144 8.29 -3.25 -10.86
CA TYR A 144 7.16 -3.31 -9.95
C TYR A 144 6.97 -4.74 -9.39
N LYS A 145 6.92 -4.83 -8.06
CA LYS A 145 6.72 -6.08 -7.31
C LYS A 145 5.26 -6.31 -6.92
N SER A 146 4.46 -5.26 -6.83
CA SER A 146 3.02 -5.39 -6.58
C SER A 146 2.34 -6.14 -7.71
N LEU A 147 1.44 -7.06 -7.34
CA LEU A 147 0.66 -7.83 -8.31
C LEU A 147 -0.60 -7.06 -8.68
N LEU A 148 -0.97 -7.07 -9.96
CA LEU A 148 -2.21 -6.46 -10.43
C LEU A 148 -3.34 -7.49 -10.48
N LYS A 149 -4.47 -7.20 -9.81
CA LYS A 149 -5.69 -7.99 -9.89
C LYS A 149 -6.86 -7.14 -10.41
N ILE A 150 -7.53 -7.61 -11.46
CA ILE A 150 -8.72 -6.96 -12.02
C ILE A 150 -9.98 -7.72 -11.63
N VAL A 151 -10.96 -6.99 -11.14
CA VAL A 151 -12.24 -7.53 -10.64
C VAL A 151 -13.43 -6.68 -11.09
N GLY A 152 -14.64 -7.24 -11.00
CA GLY A 152 -15.89 -6.50 -11.15
C GLY A 152 -16.76 -6.99 -12.29
N ALA A 153 -17.93 -6.37 -12.41
CA ALA A 153 -18.97 -6.66 -13.39
C ALA A 153 -19.57 -5.34 -13.90
N ALA A 154 -18.73 -4.47 -14.47
CA ALA A 154 -19.18 -3.25 -15.14
C ALA A 154 -19.39 -3.53 -16.63
N GLU A 155 -20.25 -2.75 -17.28
CA GLU A 155 -20.36 -2.78 -18.74
C GLU A 155 -19.06 -2.26 -19.36
N VAL A 156 -18.46 -3.06 -20.22
CA VAL A 156 -17.23 -2.72 -20.94
C VAL A 156 -17.61 -2.58 -22.41
N SER A 157 -17.63 -1.35 -22.92
CA SER A 157 -17.86 -1.06 -24.34
C SER A 157 -16.56 -0.91 -25.14
N GLN A 158 -15.45 -0.67 -24.45
CA GLN A 158 -14.12 -0.42 -25.04
C GLN A 158 -13.32 -1.72 -25.18
N LYS A 159 -12.60 -1.86 -26.30
CA LYS A 159 -11.65 -2.92 -26.61
C LYS A 159 -10.34 -2.64 -25.89
N LEU A 160 -10.18 -3.20 -24.69
CA LEU A 160 -9.00 -2.99 -23.87
C LEU A 160 -8.03 -4.18 -23.98
N THR A 161 -6.73 -3.90 -24.04
CA THR A 161 -5.68 -4.93 -23.91
C THR A 161 -5.20 -4.96 -22.46
N VAL A 162 -5.58 -5.99 -21.71
CA VAL A 162 -5.38 -6.04 -20.26
C VAL A 162 -4.25 -6.98 -19.88
N LYS A 163 -3.17 -6.43 -19.32
CA LYS A 163 -2.00 -7.17 -18.80
C LYS A 163 -2.02 -7.19 -17.27
N ALA A 164 -2.50 -8.28 -16.67
CA ALA A 164 -2.62 -8.39 -15.22
C ALA A 164 -2.22 -9.77 -14.67
N HIS A 165 -1.87 -9.84 -13.39
CA HIS A 165 -1.41 -11.10 -12.77
C HIS A 165 -2.58 -12.01 -12.38
N LYS A 166 -3.73 -11.43 -12.02
CA LYS A 166 -4.95 -12.17 -11.70
C LYS A 166 -6.17 -11.44 -12.22
N ILE A 167 -7.13 -12.18 -12.75
CA ILE A 167 -8.39 -11.61 -13.27
C ILE A 167 -9.53 -12.48 -12.77
N SER A 168 -10.62 -11.86 -12.31
CA SER A 168 -11.84 -12.59 -11.96
C SER A 168 -12.52 -13.15 -13.21
N LYS A 169 -13.17 -14.32 -13.09
CA LYS A 169 -13.91 -14.96 -14.20
C LYS A 169 -14.89 -14.00 -14.89
N THR A 170 -15.69 -13.27 -14.12
CA THR A 170 -16.67 -12.29 -14.62
C THR A 170 -16.00 -11.19 -15.44
N ALA A 171 -14.89 -10.64 -14.94
CA ALA A 171 -14.18 -9.57 -15.63
C ALA A 171 -13.55 -10.04 -16.94
N LYS A 172 -13.00 -11.26 -16.96
CA LYS A 172 -12.44 -11.86 -18.18
C LYS A 172 -13.51 -12.00 -19.26
N GLU A 173 -14.66 -12.57 -18.90
CA GLU A 173 -15.79 -12.75 -19.84
C GLU A 173 -16.30 -11.42 -20.42
N LEU A 174 -16.36 -10.36 -19.60
CA LEU A 174 -16.84 -9.05 -20.05
C LEU A 174 -15.84 -8.36 -20.99
N ILE A 175 -14.53 -8.44 -20.71
CA ILE A 175 -13.49 -7.89 -21.58
C ILE A 175 -13.47 -8.63 -22.93
N GLU A 176 -13.57 -9.96 -22.91
CA GLU A 176 -13.59 -10.78 -24.13
C GLU A 176 -14.87 -10.52 -24.95
N LYS A 177 -16.03 -10.33 -24.31
CA LYS A 177 -17.28 -9.94 -24.99
C LYS A 177 -17.19 -8.57 -25.65
N ALA A 178 -16.47 -7.63 -25.05
CA ALA A 178 -16.20 -6.31 -25.63
C ALA A 178 -15.21 -6.37 -26.82
N GLY A 179 -14.58 -7.53 -27.06
CA GLY A 179 -13.54 -7.71 -28.09
C GLY A 179 -12.14 -7.30 -27.63
N GLY A 180 -11.92 -7.16 -26.32
CA GLY A 180 -10.60 -6.91 -25.73
C GLY A 180 -9.78 -8.19 -25.55
N THR A 181 -8.48 -8.03 -25.34
CA THR A 181 -7.54 -9.14 -25.12
C THR A 181 -7.05 -9.17 -23.68
N VAL A 182 -6.84 -10.37 -23.14
CA VAL A 182 -6.47 -10.57 -21.74
C VAL A 182 -5.17 -11.38 -21.66
N GLU A 183 -4.09 -10.73 -21.24
CA GLU A 183 -2.79 -11.35 -20.99
C GLU A 183 -2.57 -11.55 -19.48
N VAL A 184 -2.55 -12.81 -19.05
CA VAL A 184 -2.29 -13.16 -17.64
C VAL A 184 -0.80 -13.30 -17.40
N LEU A 185 -0.24 -12.41 -16.59
CA LEU A 185 1.19 -12.41 -16.24
C LEU A 185 1.53 -13.49 -15.20
N ASN A 186 2.68 -14.13 -15.38
CA ASN A 186 3.18 -15.15 -14.46
C ASN A 186 3.56 -14.55 -13.10
N ILE A 187 3.05 -15.15 -12.02
CA ILE A 187 3.41 -14.78 -10.65
C ILE A 187 4.69 -15.52 -10.28
N LYS A 188 5.76 -14.79 -9.97
CA LYS A 188 6.99 -15.38 -9.41
C LYS A 188 6.66 -16.12 -8.11
N SER A 189 6.62 -17.45 -8.15
CA SER A 189 6.44 -18.31 -6.98
C SER A 189 7.76 -18.98 -6.60
N TYR A 190 8.00 -19.10 -5.31
CA TYR A 190 9.18 -19.81 -4.77
C TYR A 190 9.22 -21.31 -5.14
N SER A 191 8.09 -21.88 -5.58
CA SER A 191 8.00 -23.26 -6.05
C SER A 191 8.98 -23.57 -7.18
N ASN A 192 9.21 -22.61 -8.08
CA ASN A 192 10.06 -22.82 -9.25
C ASN A 192 11.55 -22.74 -8.89
N VAL A 193 11.90 -22.13 -7.76
CA VAL A 193 13.27 -22.04 -7.24
C VAL A 193 13.61 -23.25 -6.36
N ALA A 194 12.61 -23.84 -5.71
CA ALA A 194 12.79 -25.03 -4.87
C ALA A 194 13.07 -26.34 -5.67
N GLY A 195 12.92 -26.31 -7.00
CA GLY A 195 13.09 -27.46 -7.88
C GLY A 195 14.55 -27.90 -8.13
N ASN A 196 15.55 -27.14 -7.69
CA ASN A 196 16.98 -27.45 -7.94
C ASN A 196 17.52 -28.69 -7.19
N ASN A 197 16.65 -29.50 -6.57
CA ASN A 197 17.01 -30.74 -5.88
C ASN A 197 16.40 -32.02 -6.51
N LYS A 198 15.93 -31.99 -7.76
CA LYS A 198 15.85 -33.24 -8.54
C LYS A 198 17.20 -33.43 -9.23
N LYS A 199 18.08 -34.24 -8.63
CA LYS A 199 19.15 -34.90 -9.39
C LYS A 199 18.45 -35.66 -10.51
N GLU A 200 18.81 -35.35 -11.76
CA GLU A 200 18.49 -36.22 -12.88
C GLU A 200 19.08 -37.59 -12.54
N GLU A 201 18.21 -38.55 -12.24
CA GLU A 201 18.64 -39.95 -12.14
C GLU A 201 19.13 -40.35 -13.52
N GLU A 202 20.43 -40.59 -13.60
CA GLU A 202 21.07 -41.34 -14.67
C GLU A 202 20.21 -42.56 -15.00
N ASN A 203 19.72 -42.65 -16.23
CA ASN A 203 19.33 -43.93 -16.79
C ASN A 203 20.19 -44.19 -18.03
N LYS A 204 21.02 -45.23 -17.84
CA LYS A 204 21.54 -46.17 -18.83
C LYS A 204 20.52 -46.55 -19.90
#